data_AF-A0A2G1UK24-F1
#
_entry.id   AF-A0A2G1UK24-F1
#
_cell.length_a   1.000
_cell.length_b   1.000
_cell.length_c   1.000
_cell.angle_alpha   90.00
_cell.angle_beta   90.00
_cell.angle_gamma   90.00
#
_symmetry.space_group_name_H-M   'P 1'
#
loop_
_entity.id
_entity.type
_entity.pdbx_description
1 polymer ?
#
loop_
_entity_poly.entity_id
_entity_poly.type
_entity_poly.pdbx_seq_one_letter_code
_entity_poly.pdbx_strand_id
1 'polypeptide(L)' 'MSDEEYKKLHPILHEVTRTYVDLYTNRPNEKNRVKLIKLEALLHENLQRILQAKEEVDDEK' A
#
# COMPACT_ATOMS: atom_id res chain seq x y z
N MET A 1 -27.20 -9.06 -18.60
CA MET A 1 -26.67 -7.80 -19.16
C MET A 1 -25.17 -7.93 -19.16
N SER A 2 -24.58 -8.10 -20.33
CA SER A 2 -23.13 -8.03 -20.48
C SER A 2 -22.67 -6.57 -20.33
N ASP A 3 -21.42 -6.37 -19.92
CA ASP A 3 -20.87 -5.03 -19.71
C ASP A 3 -20.87 -4.19 -21.01
N GLU A 4 -20.74 -4.87 -22.16
CA GLU A 4 -20.88 -4.25 -23.49
C GLU A 4 -22.31 -3.79 -23.82
N GLU A 5 -23.33 -4.57 -23.43
CA GLU A 5 -24.74 -4.18 -23.60
C GLU A 5 -25.08 -2.98 -22.70
N TYR A 6 -24.59 -2.97 -21.46
CA TYR A 6 -24.79 -1.86 -20.53
C TYR A 6 -24.12 -0.58 -21.02
N LYS A 7 -22.90 -0.67 -21.58
CA LYS A 7 -22.17 0.45 -22.16
C LYS A 7 -22.90 1.07 -23.36
N LYS A 8 -23.49 0.24 -24.23
CA LYS A 8 -24.28 0.73 -25.38
C LYS A 8 -25.57 1.41 -24.94
N LEU A 9 -26.22 0.89 -23.91
CA LEU A 9 -27.49 1.41 -23.42
C LEU A 9 -27.31 2.70 -22.59
N HIS A 10 -26.22 2.80 -21.83
CA HIS A 10 -25.96 3.90 -20.90
C HIS A 10 -24.50 4.39 -20.94
N PRO A 11 -24.06 5.02 -22.05
CA PRO A 11 -22.66 5.41 -22.25
C PRO A 11 -22.16 6.41 -21.19
N ILE A 12 -23.01 7.35 -20.77
CA ILE A 12 -22.65 8.35 -19.75
C ILE A 12 -22.48 7.70 -18.39
N LEU A 13 -23.43 6.84 -17.98
CA LEU A 13 -23.35 6.15 -16.68
C LEU A 13 -22.13 5.22 -16.64
N HIS A 14 -21.81 4.53 -17.73
CA HIS A 14 -20.62 3.69 -17.81
C HIS A 14 -19.32 4.49 -17.61
N GLU A 15 -19.16 5.64 -18.27
CA GLU A 15 -17.98 6.50 -18.08
C GLU A 15 -17.91 7.11 -16.66
N VAL A 16 -19.06 7.48 -16.08
CA VAL A 16 -19.12 7.94 -14.68
C VAL A 16 -18.69 6.81 -13.73
N THR A 17 -19.24 5.61 -13.88
CA THR A 17 -18.86 4.45 -13.06
C THR A 17 -17.38 4.12 -13.21
N ARG A 18 -16.86 4.12 -14.44
CA ARG A 18 -15.44 3.89 -14.72
C ARG A 18 -14.56 4.95 -14.05
N THR A 19 -14.92 6.23 -14.17
CA THR A 19 -14.17 7.33 -13.54
C THR A 19 -14.15 7.20 -12.02
N TYR A 20 -15.29 6.86 -11.40
CA TYR A 20 -15.37 6.60 -9.96
C TYR A 20 -14.51 5.41 -9.54
N VAL A 21 -14.59 4.30 -10.27
CA VAL A 21 -13.75 3.13 -10.03
C VAL A 21 -12.28 3.52 -10.14
N ASP A 22 -11.89 4.19 -11.24
CA ASP A 22 -10.54 4.66 -11.49
C ASP A 22 -10.04 5.55 -10.35
N LEU A 23 -10.83 6.49 -9.83
CA LEU A 23 -10.45 7.33 -8.69
C LEU A 23 -10.12 6.54 -7.42
N TYR A 24 -10.82 5.43 -7.16
CA TYR A 24 -10.61 4.60 -5.97
C TYR A 24 -9.60 3.45 -6.20
N THR A 25 -9.41 3.02 -7.45
CA THR A 25 -8.40 2.01 -7.82
C THR A 25 -7.05 2.61 -8.14
N ASN A 26 -7.00 3.89 -8.53
CA ASN A 26 -5.75 4.61 -8.68
C ASN A 26 -5.17 4.77 -7.27
N ARG A 27 -4.16 3.97 -6.95
CA ARG A 27 -3.33 4.10 -5.75
C ARG A 27 -2.09 4.92 -6.15
N PRO A 28 -2.19 6.26 -6.30
CA PRO A 28 -1.09 7.09 -6.80
C PRO A 28 0.17 6.96 -5.94
N ASN A 29 0.01 6.51 -4.70
CA ASN A 29 1.11 6.30 -3.76
C ASN A 29 1.48 4.83 -3.52
N GLU A 30 1.07 3.87 -4.36
CA GLU A 30 1.43 2.46 -4.15
C GLU A 30 2.95 2.25 -4.14
N LYS A 31 3.67 2.91 -5.06
CA LYS A 31 5.14 2.88 -5.08
C LYS A 31 5.74 3.50 -3.80
N ASN A 32 5.14 4.56 -3.27
CA ASN A 32 5.58 5.20 -2.04
C ASN A 32 5.26 4.35 -0.82
N ARG A 33 4.08 3.72 -0.77
CA ARG A 33 3.67 2.77 0.26
C ARG A 33 4.64 1.59 0.33
N VAL A 34 5.02 1.00 -0.81
CA VAL A 34 6.02 -0.09 -0.85
C VAL A 34 7.39 0.37 -0.34
N LYS A 35 7.82 1.60 -0.68
CA LYS A 35 9.07 2.17 -0.16
C LYS A 35 9.01 2.38 1.37
N LEU A 36 7.90 2.90 1.90
CA LEU A 36 7.71 3.11 3.33
C LEU A 36 7.72 1.79 4.10
N ILE A 37 7.06 0.75 3.60
CA ILE A 37 7.07 -0.59 4.22
C ILE A 37 8.50 -1.15 4.30
N LYS A 38 9.30 -0.99 3.24
CA LYS A 38 10.71 -1.43 3.26
C LYS A 38 11.55 -0.64 4.27
N LEU A 39 11.31 0.66 4.38
CA LEU A 39 12.00 1.52 5.35
C LEU A 39 11.64 1.11 6.79
N GLU A 40 10.36 0.86 7.04
CA GLU A 40 9.86 0.41 8.34
C GLU A 40 10.51 -0.91 8.77
N ALA A 41 10.61 -1.88 7.85
CA ALA A 41 11.29 -3.15 8.12
C ALA A 41 12.77 -2.96 8.50
N LEU A 42 13.50 -2.11 7.76
CA LEU A 42 14.91 -1.80 8.08
C LEU A 42 15.06 -1.10 9.43
N LEU A 43 14.16 -0.17 9.74
CA LEU A 43 14.16 0.53 11.03
C LEU A 43 13.93 -0.46 12.18
N HIS A 44 12.97 -1.37 12.01
CA HIS A 44 12.63 -2.38 12.99
C HIS A 44 13.81 -3.34 13.26
N GLU A 45 14.47 -3.82 12.21
CA GLU A 45 15.64 -4.70 12.32
C GLU A 45 16.80 -4.01 13.07
N ASN A 46 17.08 -2.74 12.74
CA ASN A 46 18.13 -1.99 13.42
C ASN A 46 17.80 -1.71 14.88
N LEU A 47 16.53 -1.41 15.21
CA LEU A 47 16.10 -1.26 16.60
C LEU A 47 16.25 -2.56 17.38
N GLN A 48 15.88 -3.70 16.80
CA GLN A 48 16.08 -5.00 17.44
C GLN A 48 17.55 -5.28 17.73
N ARG A 49 18.45 -5.00 16.77
CA ARG A 49 19.90 -5.15 17.00
C ARG A 49 20.41 -4.28 18.14
N ILE A 50 19.95 -3.03 18.21
CA ILE A 50 20.34 -2.11 19.30
C ILE A 50 19.83 -2.61 20.64
N LEU A 51 18.59 -3.12 20.69
CA LEU A 51 18.01 -3.67 21.92
C LEU A 51 18.76 -4.92 22.38
N GLN A 52 19.06 -5.85 21.47
CA GLN A 52 19.86 -7.04 21.76
C GLN A 52 21.25 -6.67 22.28
N ALA A 53 21.94 -5.74 21.61
CA ALA A 53 23.25 -5.26 22.06
C ALA A 53 23.21 -4.58 23.44
N LYS A 54 22.07 -3.98 23.83
CA LYS A 54 21.89 -3.44 25.18
C LYS A 54 21.69 -4.54 26.22
N GLU A 55 20.86 -5.54 25.91
CA GLU A 55 20.63 -6.68 26.81
C GLU A 55 21.93 -7.47 27.05
N GLU A 56 22.73 -7.72 26.01
CA GLU A 56 24.03 -8.39 26.14
C GLU A 56 25.03 -7.61 27.03
N VAL A 57 25.03 -6.27 26.97
CA VAL A 57 25.90 -5.43 27.81
C VAL A 57 25.43 -5.37 29.26
N ASP A 58 24.13 -5.50 29.50
CA ASP A 58 23.57 -5.51 30.86
C ASP A 58 23.68 -6.91 31.52
N ASP A 59 23.70 -7.99 30.74
CA ASP A 59 23.90 -9.38 31.23
C ASP A 59 25.38 -9.71 31.56
N GLU A 60 26.35 -8.98 31.00
CA GLU A 60 27.80 -9.15 31.30
C GLU A 60 28.29 -8.38 32.55
N LYS A 61 27.41 -7.66 33.26
CA LYS A 61 27.72 -6.92 34.50
C LYS A 61 27.24 -7.61 35.77
#